data_AF-A0AAE1FQU5-F1
#
_entry.id   AF-A0AAE1FQU5-F1
#
_cell.length_a   1.000
_cell.length_b   1.000
_cell.length_c   1.000
_cell.angle_alpha   90.00
_cell.angle_beta   90.00
_cell.angle_gamma   90.00
#
_symmetry.space_group_name_H-M   'P 1'
#
loop_
_entity.id
_entity.type
_entity.pdbx_description
1 polymer ?
#
loop_
_entity_poly.entity_id
_entity_poly.type
_entity_poly.pdbx_seq_one_letter_code
_entity_poly.pdbx_strand_id
1 'polypeptide(L)'
;MAAKVIDGVGISNYVLQMLNCESLSRYTEKFKEIGNIDPYNIPRHAWKDITTLLGGDLPDLRHSDIYQYLINFKSAYNHKELRAYRSLEAYKYFIAGWVSELLISDIKQGNGSTLCIVTAKVRHSQSLNEEALRPWFAMEKEGPIIAAHCSCVAGLGEACSHVAATMFAVESGANWTKKESCTSQPCGWVLPSCSSFKSAPLAKIDFTSPATKYKNFDKQELHPSSCATPRTKKQLVSMEARQKFLETLKNSGIKSASLSLIPGCNEDFIPEGSFLPKPLSTLFSKDHTSLTRTDILQVAWQVYNTTCISQQQVDLIEKSSRKQTKSRIWWQQRAGRVTASMLKKVLHTSPTNPAPSLIRAVCYPQDVMFKTPATRWGCEHEKDAVKAYI
;
A
#
# COMPACT_ATOMS: atom_id res chain seq x y z
N MET A 1 16.65 -25.09 -18.02
CA MET A 1 17.75 -24.17 -18.33
C MET A 1 18.96 -24.64 -17.55
N ALA A 2 20.08 -24.94 -18.23
CA ALA A 2 21.30 -25.40 -17.57
C ALA A 2 21.85 -24.30 -16.65
N ALA A 3 22.20 -24.65 -15.41
CA ALA A 3 22.85 -23.73 -14.49
C ALA A 3 24.19 -23.28 -15.09
N LYS A 4 24.43 -21.96 -15.16
CA LYS A 4 25.71 -21.44 -15.62
C LYS A 4 26.73 -21.70 -14.51
N VAL A 5 27.79 -22.43 -14.83
CA VAL A 5 28.90 -22.69 -13.91
C VAL A 5 29.96 -21.61 -14.13
N ILE A 6 30.34 -20.90 -13.08
CA ILE A 6 31.46 -19.95 -13.08
C ILE A 6 32.42 -20.40 -11.99
N ASP A 7 33.71 -20.55 -12.32
CA ASP A 7 34.76 -21.00 -11.40
C ASP A 7 34.42 -22.31 -10.64
N GLY A 8 33.72 -23.23 -11.31
CA GLY A 8 33.32 -24.53 -10.73
C GLY A 8 32.07 -24.48 -9.83
N VAL A 9 31.47 -23.31 -9.61
CA VAL A 9 30.26 -23.12 -8.82
C VAL A 9 29.05 -22.89 -9.74
N GLY A 10 27.98 -23.67 -9.54
CA GLY A 10 26.70 -23.43 -10.22
C GLY A 10 26.04 -22.17 -9.66
N ILE A 11 25.77 -21.17 -10.50
CA ILE A 11 25.12 -19.92 -10.11
C ILE A 11 23.61 -20.00 -10.36
N SER A 12 22.83 -19.50 -9.41
CA SER A 12 21.38 -19.41 -9.52
C SER A 12 20.96 -18.50 -10.69
N ASN A 13 19.96 -18.95 -11.45
CA ASN A 13 19.41 -18.16 -12.57
C ASN A 13 18.89 -16.79 -12.13
N TYR A 14 18.47 -16.69 -10.87
CA TYR A 14 18.06 -15.44 -10.22
C TYR A 14 19.17 -14.38 -10.24
N VAL A 15 20.37 -14.76 -9.80
CA VAL A 15 21.54 -13.87 -9.75
C VAL A 15 21.99 -13.47 -11.16
N LEU A 16 22.00 -14.44 -12.09
CA LEU A 16 22.43 -14.20 -13.49
C LEU A 16 21.54 -13.20 -14.24
N GLN A 17 20.26 -13.11 -13.87
CA GLN A 17 19.32 -12.18 -14.51
C GLN A 17 19.37 -10.76 -13.91
N MET A 18 19.80 -10.62 -12.65
CA MET A 18 19.75 -9.34 -11.95
C MET A 18 21.09 -8.59 -11.90
N LEU A 19 22.21 -9.30 -11.93
CA LEU A 19 23.53 -8.70 -11.75
C LEU A 19 24.19 -8.38 -13.10
N ASN A 20 24.75 -7.18 -13.22
CA ASN A 20 25.67 -6.87 -14.30
C ASN A 20 27.01 -7.64 -14.12
N CYS A 21 27.85 -7.67 -15.16
CA CYS A 21 29.09 -8.46 -15.14
C CYS A 21 30.01 -8.17 -13.94
N GLU A 22 30.17 -6.89 -13.60
CA GLU A 22 31.00 -6.46 -12.47
C GLU A 22 30.42 -6.92 -11.12
N SER A 23 29.12 -6.73 -10.91
CA SER A 23 28.43 -7.16 -9.69
C SER A 23 28.40 -8.68 -9.57
N LEU A 24 28.31 -9.39 -10.69
CA LEU A 24 28.36 -10.85 -10.74
C LEU A 24 29.74 -11.36 -10.32
N SER A 25 30.83 -10.77 -10.84
CA SER A 25 32.20 -11.13 -10.45
C SER A 25 32.41 -11.00 -8.94
N ARG A 26 32.00 -9.86 -8.37
CA ARG A 26 32.07 -9.63 -6.93
C ARG A 26 31.18 -10.58 -6.13
N TYR A 27 29.99 -10.87 -6.65
CA TYR A 27 29.09 -11.83 -6.02
C TYR A 27 29.73 -13.23 -5.95
N THR A 28 30.39 -13.67 -7.03
CA THR A 28 31.10 -14.94 -7.10
C THR A 28 32.37 -14.99 -6.25
N GLU A 29 33.06 -13.86 -6.05
CA GLU A 29 34.24 -13.80 -5.18
C GLU A 29 33.92 -14.23 -3.74
N LYS A 30 32.73 -13.89 -3.24
CA LYS A 30 32.27 -14.30 -1.91
C LYS A 30 32.24 -15.80 -1.74
N PHE A 31 31.97 -16.55 -2.81
CA PHE A 31 31.89 -18.01 -2.76
C PHE A 31 33.18 -18.65 -2.29
N LYS A 32 34.33 -18.03 -2.59
CA LYS A 32 35.65 -18.50 -2.14
C LYS A 32 35.75 -18.56 -0.62
N GLU A 33 35.06 -17.66 0.07
CA GLU A 33 35.07 -17.56 1.54
C GLU A 33 33.93 -18.36 2.20
N ILE A 34 32.92 -18.77 1.43
CA ILE A 34 31.73 -19.48 1.95
C ILE A 34 31.63 -20.94 1.47
N GLY A 35 32.77 -21.58 1.15
CA GLY A 35 32.81 -22.99 0.79
C GLY A 35 32.44 -23.31 -0.67
N ASN A 36 32.66 -22.37 -1.59
CA ASN A 36 32.41 -22.48 -3.03
C ASN A 36 30.97 -22.90 -3.37
N ILE A 37 29.99 -22.28 -2.71
CA ILE A 37 28.56 -22.53 -2.96
C ILE A 37 27.80 -21.22 -3.16
N ASP A 38 26.80 -21.24 -4.05
CA ASP A 38 25.79 -20.19 -4.14
C ASP A 38 24.66 -20.47 -3.11
N PRO A 39 24.47 -19.61 -2.09
CA PRO A 39 23.41 -19.78 -1.10
C PRO A 39 21.99 -19.90 -1.69
N TYR A 40 21.72 -19.33 -2.86
CA TYR A 40 20.42 -19.47 -3.52
C TYR A 40 20.21 -20.83 -4.19
N ASN A 41 21.26 -21.61 -4.38
CA ASN A 41 21.19 -22.97 -4.94
C ASN A 41 21.19 -24.07 -3.87
N ILE A 42 21.34 -23.72 -2.59
CA ILE A 42 21.27 -24.70 -1.50
C ILE A 42 19.85 -25.31 -1.46
N PRO A 43 19.72 -26.64 -1.58
CA PRO A 43 18.41 -27.28 -1.68
C PRO A 43 17.64 -27.22 -0.37
N ARG A 44 16.30 -27.18 -0.44
CA ARG A 44 15.42 -26.95 0.74
C ARG A 44 15.67 -27.92 1.92
N HIS A 45 16.06 -29.16 1.64
CA HIS A 45 16.32 -30.18 2.67
C HIS A 45 17.60 -29.93 3.47
N ALA A 46 18.55 -29.16 2.94
CA ALA A 46 19.78 -28.76 3.65
C ALA A 46 19.56 -27.57 4.59
N TRP A 47 18.36 -26.98 4.58
CA TRP A 47 17.97 -25.88 5.44
C TRP A 47 17.16 -26.37 6.64
N LYS A 48 17.60 -25.98 7.83
CA LYS A 48 16.88 -26.18 9.09
C LYS A 48 16.16 -24.89 9.47
N ASP A 49 14.94 -24.99 9.97
CA ASP A 49 14.25 -23.83 10.53
C ASP A 49 14.89 -23.46 11.86
N ILE A 50 15.21 -22.18 12.06
CA ILE A 50 15.90 -21.70 13.26
C ILE A 50 15.14 -22.06 14.56
N THR A 51 13.81 -22.16 14.49
CA THR A 51 12.96 -22.52 15.63
C THR A 51 13.20 -23.96 16.11
N THR A 52 13.69 -24.83 15.22
CA THR A 52 14.06 -26.22 15.55
C THR A 52 15.42 -26.34 16.22
N LEU A 53 16.22 -25.26 16.20
CA LEU A 53 17.57 -25.19 16.76
C LEU A 53 17.63 -24.46 18.11
N LEU A 54 16.48 -23.97 18.60
CA LEU A 54 16.32 -23.36 19.92
C LEU A 54 16.66 -24.39 21.00
N GLY A 55 17.85 -24.28 21.59
CA GLY A 55 18.35 -25.26 22.57
C GLY A 55 19.86 -25.55 22.52
N GLY A 56 20.62 -24.95 21.61
CA GLY A 56 22.09 -24.94 21.70
C GLY A 56 22.87 -24.99 20.38
N ASP A 57 22.20 -25.12 19.23
CA ASP A 57 22.87 -25.27 17.91
C ASP A 57 22.78 -24.01 17.04
N LEU A 58 22.40 -22.87 17.63
CA LEU A 58 22.37 -21.55 16.97
C LEU A 58 23.76 -20.93 16.91
N PRO A 59 24.09 -20.14 15.86
CA PRO A 59 25.31 -19.35 15.84
C PRO A 59 25.33 -18.30 16.96
N ASP A 60 26.48 -18.08 17.57
CA ASP A 60 26.68 -17.05 18.62
C ASP A 60 26.76 -15.64 18.00
N LEU A 61 25.69 -15.20 17.35
CA LEU A 61 25.61 -13.86 16.76
C LEU A 61 25.23 -12.83 17.83
N ARG A 62 26.11 -11.87 18.10
CA ARG A 62 25.88 -10.78 19.06
C ARG A 62 25.67 -9.45 18.35
N HIS A 63 25.06 -8.50 19.07
CA HIS A 63 24.90 -7.13 18.58
C HIS A 63 26.24 -6.49 18.16
N SER A 64 27.33 -6.79 18.87
CA SER A 64 28.68 -6.32 18.52
C SER A 64 29.13 -6.79 17.14
N ASP A 65 28.79 -8.02 16.76
CA ASP A 65 29.19 -8.61 15.47
C ASP A 65 28.38 -7.99 14.33
N ILE A 66 27.09 -7.75 14.57
CA ILE A 66 26.21 -7.01 13.65
C ILE A 66 26.73 -5.58 13.46
N TYR A 67 27.08 -4.89 14.55
CA TYR A 67 27.65 -3.55 14.48
C TYR A 67 28.98 -3.53 13.73
N GLN A 68 29.88 -4.45 14.05
CA GLN A 68 31.18 -4.59 13.40
C GLN A 68 31.02 -4.81 11.90
N TYR A 69 30.06 -5.65 11.48
CA TYR A 69 29.77 -5.86 10.08
C TYR A 69 29.17 -4.62 9.41
N LEU A 70 28.07 -4.08 9.94
CA LEU A 70 27.33 -3.00 9.26
C LEU A 70 28.09 -1.67 9.23
N ILE A 71 28.96 -1.41 10.21
CA ILE A 71 29.70 -0.15 10.31
C ILE A 71 31.12 -0.30 9.80
N ASN A 72 31.86 -1.29 10.31
CA ASN A 72 33.33 -1.35 10.16
C ASN A 72 33.79 -2.28 9.03
N PHE A 73 32.91 -3.10 8.46
CA PHE A 73 33.27 -3.96 7.33
C PHE A 73 33.65 -3.10 6.12
N LYS A 74 34.62 -3.56 5.33
CA LYS A 74 35.11 -2.79 4.18
C LYS A 74 34.21 -3.03 2.98
N SER A 75 33.72 -1.94 2.40
CA SER A 75 33.01 -1.98 1.13
C SER A 75 33.93 -2.51 0.04
N ALA A 76 33.42 -3.44 -0.76
CA ALA A 76 34.12 -3.93 -1.95
C ALA A 76 34.37 -2.85 -3.01
N TYR A 77 33.64 -1.72 -2.98
CA TYR A 77 33.76 -0.67 -4.00
C TYR A 77 34.91 0.31 -3.75
N ASN A 78 35.09 0.71 -2.49
CA ASN A 78 36.01 1.79 -2.13
C ASN A 78 36.99 1.40 -1.01
N HIS A 79 36.92 0.16 -0.53
CA HIS A 79 37.70 -0.39 0.58
C HIS A 79 37.59 0.40 1.91
N LYS A 80 36.64 1.33 2.00
CA LYS A 80 36.28 2.06 3.22
C LYS A 80 35.19 1.31 3.96
N GLU A 81 35.07 1.61 5.25
CA GLU A 81 33.98 1.17 6.11
C GLU A 81 32.59 1.37 5.47
N LEU A 82 31.69 0.39 5.62
CA LEU A 82 30.33 0.43 5.09
C LEU A 82 29.51 1.58 5.68
N ARG A 83 29.69 1.88 6.97
CA ARG A 83 28.98 2.96 7.69
C ARG A 83 27.46 2.92 7.46
N ALA A 84 26.88 1.73 7.45
CA ALA A 84 25.46 1.52 7.19
C ALA A 84 24.60 1.84 8.43
N TYR A 85 24.69 3.07 8.95
CA TYR A 85 24.00 3.50 10.18
C TYR A 85 22.47 3.30 10.10
N ARG A 86 21.88 3.47 8.92
CA ARG A 86 20.44 3.22 8.72
C ARG A 86 20.07 1.75 8.91
N SER A 87 20.99 0.83 8.62
CA SER A 87 20.75 -0.60 8.76
C SER A 87 20.80 -1.07 10.20
N LEU A 88 21.44 -0.30 11.11
CA LEU A 88 21.32 -0.55 12.56
C LEU A 88 19.88 -0.36 13.07
N GLU A 89 19.04 0.39 12.36
CA GLU A 89 17.61 0.52 12.70
C GLU A 89 16.75 -0.62 12.15
N ALA A 90 17.34 -1.59 11.44
CA ALA A 90 16.58 -2.66 10.78
C ALA A 90 15.98 -3.68 11.76
N TYR A 91 16.35 -3.67 13.04
CA TYR A 91 15.64 -4.42 14.08
C TYR A 91 14.13 -4.10 14.08
N LYS A 92 13.74 -2.89 13.64
CA LYS A 92 12.35 -2.46 13.47
C LYS A 92 11.56 -3.36 12.51
N TYR A 93 12.22 -3.92 11.48
CA TYR A 93 11.60 -4.80 10.50
C TYR A 93 11.31 -6.17 11.12
N PHE A 94 12.25 -6.70 11.90
CA PHE A 94 12.04 -7.90 12.70
C PHE A 94 10.89 -7.72 13.69
N ILE A 95 10.89 -6.63 14.46
CA ILE A 95 9.82 -6.31 15.42
C ILE A 95 8.45 -6.08 14.77
N ALA A 96 8.43 -5.57 13.55
CA ALA A 96 7.20 -5.45 12.75
C ALA A 96 6.71 -6.78 12.17
N GLY A 97 7.44 -7.88 12.39
CA GLY A 97 7.15 -9.22 11.87
C GLY A 97 7.33 -9.36 10.37
N TRP A 98 8.21 -8.53 9.78
CA TRP A 98 8.47 -8.56 8.34
C TRP A 98 9.49 -9.61 7.94
N VAL A 99 10.16 -10.24 8.92
CA VAL A 99 11.08 -11.36 8.72
C VAL A 99 10.32 -12.65 8.98
N SER A 100 10.35 -13.56 8.00
CA SER A 100 9.68 -14.86 8.04
C SER A 100 10.58 -15.94 7.45
N GLU A 101 10.31 -17.21 7.74
CA GLU A 101 11.04 -18.37 7.20
C GLU A 101 12.56 -18.20 7.38
N LEU A 102 12.99 -18.05 8.64
CA LEU A 102 14.39 -17.89 8.99
C LEU A 102 15.05 -19.28 9.04
N LEU A 103 15.97 -19.52 8.11
CA LEU A 103 16.57 -20.83 7.87
C LEU A 103 18.09 -20.77 8.02
N ILE A 104 18.67 -21.86 8.52
CA ILE A 104 20.10 -22.05 8.72
C ILE A 104 20.59 -23.30 7.98
N SER A 105 21.77 -23.22 7.39
CA SER A 105 22.50 -24.35 6.81
C SER A 105 23.95 -24.30 7.25
N ASP A 106 24.43 -25.40 7.85
CA ASP A 106 25.79 -25.55 8.33
C ASP A 106 26.65 -26.27 7.28
N ILE A 107 27.79 -25.68 6.95
CA ILE A 107 28.76 -26.21 5.98
C ILE A 107 30.08 -26.47 6.71
N LYS A 108 30.48 -27.74 6.75
CA LYS A 108 31.78 -28.14 7.29
C LYS A 108 32.89 -27.76 6.31
N GLN A 109 33.84 -26.97 6.78
CA GLN A 109 35.00 -26.55 6.00
C GLN A 109 36.14 -27.58 6.15
N GLY A 110 37.05 -27.62 5.17
CA GLY A 110 38.18 -28.56 5.17
C GLY A 110 39.20 -28.34 6.29
N ASN A 111 39.19 -27.15 6.92
CA ASN A 111 40.02 -26.79 8.08
C ASN A 111 39.38 -27.19 9.43
N GLY A 112 38.22 -27.86 9.43
CA GLY A 112 37.50 -28.27 10.63
C GLY A 112 36.55 -27.22 11.22
N SER A 113 36.52 -25.98 10.69
CA SER A 113 35.54 -24.99 11.11
C SER A 113 34.16 -25.25 10.50
N THR A 114 33.10 -24.73 11.15
CA THR A 114 31.73 -24.79 10.62
C THR A 114 31.29 -23.40 10.23
N LEU A 115 30.96 -23.25 8.94
CA LEU A 115 30.34 -22.06 8.39
C LEU A 115 28.82 -22.18 8.53
N CYS A 116 28.17 -21.14 9.03
CA CYS A 116 26.72 -21.04 9.09
C CYS A 116 26.24 -20.06 8.03
N ILE A 117 25.37 -20.52 7.14
CA ILE A 117 24.65 -19.66 6.19
C ILE A 117 23.23 -19.51 6.72
N VAL A 118 22.78 -18.26 6.83
CA VAL A 118 21.43 -17.91 7.25
C VAL A 118 20.71 -17.24 6.09
N THR A 119 19.46 -17.62 5.86
CA THR A 119 18.56 -16.95 4.91
C THR A 119 17.20 -16.68 5.52
N ALA A 120 16.48 -15.70 4.98
CA ALA A 120 15.10 -15.41 5.39
C ALA A 120 14.26 -14.90 4.22
N LYS A 121 12.96 -14.78 4.44
CA LYS A 121 12.04 -13.96 3.64
C LYS A 121 11.74 -12.66 4.36
N VAL A 122 12.04 -11.52 3.73
CA VAL A 122 11.82 -10.18 4.29
C VAL A 122 10.96 -9.33 3.36
N ARG A 123 9.88 -8.75 3.87
CA ARG A 123 8.98 -7.90 3.06
C ARG A 123 9.63 -6.58 2.64
N HIS A 124 9.18 -6.05 1.50
CA HIS A 124 9.48 -4.69 1.07
C HIS A 124 8.78 -3.68 1.97
N SER A 125 9.45 -2.59 2.31
CA SER A 125 8.88 -1.51 3.14
C SER A 125 7.88 -0.62 2.40
N GLN A 126 7.97 -0.55 1.07
CA GLN A 126 7.13 0.32 0.23
C GLN A 126 6.20 -0.47 -0.71
N SER A 127 6.46 -1.77 -0.91
CA SER A 127 5.70 -2.63 -1.83
C SER A 127 5.20 -3.89 -1.11
N LEU A 128 4.24 -3.73 -0.20
CA LEU A 128 3.77 -4.82 0.67
C LEU A 128 3.16 -6.03 -0.07
N ASN A 129 2.79 -5.85 -1.34
CA ASN A 129 2.20 -6.90 -2.19
C ASN A 129 3.23 -7.60 -3.10
N GLU A 130 4.48 -7.12 -3.15
CA GLU A 130 5.55 -7.78 -3.89
C GLU A 130 6.03 -9.03 -3.16
N GLU A 131 6.65 -9.95 -3.91
CA GLU A 131 7.26 -11.15 -3.31
C GLU A 131 8.33 -10.74 -2.29
N ALA A 132 8.38 -11.47 -1.17
CA ALA A 132 9.38 -11.20 -0.14
C ALA A 132 10.80 -11.37 -0.68
N LEU A 133 11.67 -10.46 -0.28
CA LEU A 133 13.08 -10.49 -0.58
C LEU A 133 13.76 -11.62 0.19
N ARG A 134 14.83 -12.15 -0.37
CA ARG A 134 15.59 -13.29 0.14
C ARG A 134 17.01 -12.83 0.49
N PRO A 135 17.20 -12.10 1.61
CA PRO A 135 18.53 -11.84 2.13
C PRO A 135 19.16 -13.12 2.68
N TRP A 136 20.48 -13.22 2.54
CA TRP A 136 21.28 -14.20 3.25
C TRP A 136 22.55 -13.54 3.80
N PHE A 137 23.09 -14.14 4.86
CA PHE A 137 24.43 -13.84 5.34
C PHE A 137 25.14 -15.12 5.76
N ALA A 138 26.46 -15.10 5.74
CA ALA A 138 27.32 -16.19 6.15
C ALA A 138 28.21 -15.72 7.30
N MET A 139 28.41 -16.58 8.29
CA MET A 139 29.27 -16.35 9.44
C MET A 139 29.94 -17.64 9.88
N GLU A 140 31.07 -17.54 10.56
CA GLU A 140 31.58 -18.68 11.32
C GLU A 140 30.67 -18.91 12.53
N LYS A 141 30.44 -20.19 12.90
CA LYS A 141 29.46 -20.54 13.96
C LYS A 141 29.70 -19.84 15.29
N GLU A 142 30.97 -19.56 15.60
CA GLU A 142 31.43 -18.83 16.79
C GLU A 142 32.36 -17.65 16.40
N GLY A 143 32.07 -16.98 15.28
CA GLY A 143 32.97 -15.94 14.76
C GLY A 143 32.24 -14.84 13.98
N PRO A 144 33.01 -14.01 13.24
CA PRO A 144 32.45 -12.83 12.60
C PRO A 144 31.56 -13.19 11.40
N ILE A 145 30.71 -12.24 11.03
CA ILE A 145 30.00 -12.25 9.76
C ILE A 145 31.02 -12.06 8.64
N ILE A 146 31.03 -12.99 7.69
CA ILE A 146 31.97 -13.03 6.56
C ILE A 146 31.39 -12.26 5.38
N ALA A 147 30.15 -12.58 5.01
CA ALA A 147 29.55 -12.10 3.77
C ALA A 147 28.04 -11.99 3.89
N ALA A 148 27.45 -11.11 3.09
CA ALA A 148 26.00 -11.04 2.97
C ALA A 148 25.56 -10.63 1.56
N HIS A 149 24.29 -10.88 1.27
CA HIS A 149 23.67 -10.41 0.05
C HIS A 149 22.14 -10.35 0.21
N CYS A 150 21.49 -9.59 -0.66
CA CYS A 150 20.05 -9.57 -0.74
C CYS A 150 19.59 -9.36 -2.18
N SER A 151 18.45 -9.94 -2.48
CA SER A 151 17.65 -9.78 -3.69
C SER A 151 17.20 -8.34 -4.01
N CYS A 152 17.34 -7.41 -3.07
CA CYS A 152 16.85 -6.04 -3.26
C CYS A 152 17.83 -5.19 -4.07
N VAL A 153 17.35 -4.07 -4.62
CA VAL A 153 18.19 -3.12 -5.38
C VAL A 153 19.41 -2.64 -4.58
N ALA A 154 19.23 -2.40 -3.27
CA ALA A 154 20.33 -2.02 -2.37
C ALA A 154 21.20 -3.20 -1.90
N GLY A 155 20.87 -4.44 -2.30
CA GLY A 155 21.54 -5.66 -1.87
C GLY A 155 22.95 -5.81 -2.43
N LEU A 156 23.27 -5.06 -3.49
CA LEU A 156 24.64 -4.85 -3.97
C LEU A 156 25.53 -4.19 -2.91
N GLY A 157 24.97 -3.44 -1.97
CA GLY A 157 25.74 -2.84 -0.88
C GLY A 157 25.99 -3.79 0.30
N GLU A 158 25.40 -4.99 0.29
CA GLU A 158 25.60 -6.09 1.27
C GLU A 158 25.17 -5.78 2.72
N ALA A 159 24.92 -4.51 3.04
CA ALA A 159 24.42 -4.04 4.33
C ALA A 159 23.05 -3.36 4.20
N CYS A 160 22.17 -3.85 3.33
CA CYS A 160 20.81 -3.32 3.23
C CYS A 160 19.98 -3.64 4.49
N SER A 161 18.87 -2.94 4.70
CA SER A 161 18.00 -3.17 5.86
C SER A 161 17.42 -4.59 5.92
N HIS A 162 17.27 -5.29 4.78
CA HIS A 162 16.79 -6.67 4.78
C HIS A 162 17.83 -7.63 5.34
N VAL A 163 19.11 -7.48 4.97
CA VAL A 163 20.23 -8.25 5.54
C VAL A 163 20.31 -8.01 7.04
N ALA A 164 20.31 -6.74 7.45
CA ALA A 164 20.41 -6.38 8.86
C ALA A 164 19.19 -6.88 9.67
N ALA A 165 17.98 -6.82 9.12
CA ALA A 165 16.79 -7.37 9.77
C ALA A 165 16.90 -8.88 10.01
N THR A 166 17.46 -9.63 9.05
CA THR A 166 17.75 -11.06 9.20
C THR A 166 18.79 -11.32 10.29
N MET A 167 19.85 -10.53 10.35
CA MET A 167 20.87 -10.62 11.42
C MET A 167 20.27 -10.37 12.81
N PHE A 168 19.47 -9.30 12.97
CA PHE A 168 18.80 -9.01 14.24
C PHE A 168 17.80 -10.09 14.65
N ALA A 169 17.13 -10.74 13.69
CA ALA A 169 16.23 -11.85 13.99
C ALA A 169 16.98 -13.08 14.56
N VAL A 170 18.16 -13.41 14.01
CA VAL A 170 19.01 -14.49 14.53
C VAL A 170 19.56 -14.14 15.91
N GLU A 171 20.08 -12.93 16.09
CA GLU A 171 20.62 -12.45 17.38
C GLU A 171 19.56 -12.50 18.49
N SER A 172 18.33 -12.10 18.17
CA SER A 172 17.20 -12.19 19.11
C SER A 172 16.85 -13.64 19.48
N GLY A 173 16.95 -14.59 18.53
CA GLY A 173 16.74 -16.01 18.80
C GLY A 173 17.88 -16.65 19.60
N ALA A 174 19.12 -16.26 19.33
CA ALA A 174 20.30 -16.72 20.07
C ALA A 174 20.28 -16.21 21.52
N ASN A 175 19.95 -14.94 21.74
CA ASN A 175 19.80 -14.35 23.07
C ASN A 175 18.65 -14.98 23.87
N TRP A 176 17.55 -15.36 23.21
CA TRP A 176 16.45 -16.07 23.87
C TRP A 176 16.91 -17.41 24.44
N THR A 177 17.67 -18.19 23.65
CA THR A 177 18.16 -19.52 24.04
C THR A 177 19.09 -19.48 25.26
N LYS A 178 19.79 -18.36 25.49
CA LYS A 178 20.73 -18.17 26.62
C LYS A 178 20.04 -17.75 27.92
N LYS A 179 18.79 -17.27 27.87
CA LYS A 179 18.02 -16.86 29.05
C LYS A 179 17.29 -18.08 29.61
N GLU A 180 17.92 -18.84 30.49
CA GLU A 180 17.25 -19.90 31.27
C GLU A 180 16.12 -19.29 32.11
N SER A 181 14.87 -19.68 31.87
CA SER A 181 13.74 -19.34 32.76
C SER A 181 13.19 -20.60 33.43
N CYS A 182 13.37 -20.68 34.74
CA CYS A 182 13.02 -21.79 35.62
C CYS A 182 11.52 -21.92 35.97
N THR A 183 10.62 -21.29 35.22
CA THR A 183 9.17 -21.37 35.48
C THR A 183 8.46 -22.18 34.39
N SER A 184 7.74 -23.20 34.85
CA SER A 184 7.01 -24.21 34.08
C SER A 184 6.02 -23.65 33.06
N GLN A 185 6.47 -23.45 31.82
CA GLN A 185 5.93 -23.98 30.55
C GLN A 185 6.81 -23.42 29.42
N PRO A 186 7.13 -24.19 28.37
CA PRO A 186 7.97 -23.71 27.28
C PRO A 186 7.22 -22.68 26.43
N CYS A 187 7.36 -21.40 26.75
CA CYS A 187 7.10 -20.35 25.77
C CYS A 187 8.24 -20.40 24.73
N GLY A 188 8.03 -21.16 23.66
CA GLY A 188 8.95 -21.21 22.54
C GLY A 188 9.15 -19.82 21.93
N TRP A 189 10.36 -19.50 21.46
CA TRP A 189 10.60 -18.29 20.69
C TRP A 189 9.82 -18.37 19.39
N VAL A 190 8.80 -17.51 19.25
CA VAL A 190 7.99 -17.43 18.04
C VAL A 190 8.50 -16.25 17.21
N LEU A 191 8.99 -16.55 16.01
CA LEU A 191 9.34 -15.53 15.03
C LEU A 191 8.07 -14.68 14.76
N PRO A 192 8.10 -13.34 14.95
CA PRO A 192 6.92 -12.52 14.73
C PRO A 192 6.47 -12.66 13.28
N SER A 193 5.29 -13.26 13.06
CA SER A 193 4.77 -13.47 11.71
C SER A 193 3.78 -12.38 11.35
N CYS A 194 4.04 -11.67 10.26
CA CYS A 194 3.02 -10.80 9.67
C CYS A 194 2.07 -11.67 8.83
N SER A 195 0.86 -11.93 9.36
CA SER A 195 -0.24 -12.41 8.51
C SER A 195 -0.56 -11.41 7.40
N SER A 196 -1.38 -11.79 6.41
CA SER A 196 -1.77 -10.86 5.34
C SER A 196 -2.28 -9.55 5.93
N PHE A 197 -1.84 -8.41 5.37
CA PHE A 197 -2.21 -7.09 5.89
C PHE A 197 -3.72 -6.92 5.75
N LYS A 198 -4.45 -7.14 6.85
CA LYS A 198 -5.89 -6.90 6.91
C LYS A 198 -6.09 -5.51 7.50
N SER A 199 -6.86 -4.69 6.78
CA SER A 199 -7.32 -3.41 7.33
C SER A 199 -8.03 -3.66 8.66
N ALA A 200 -7.58 -2.98 9.71
CA ALA A 200 -8.20 -3.03 11.02
C ALA A 200 -8.86 -1.68 11.34
N PRO A 201 -9.99 -1.67 12.08
CA PRO A 201 -10.52 -0.43 12.66
C PRO A 201 -9.45 0.29 13.48
N LEU A 202 -9.46 1.62 13.49
CA LEU A 202 -8.46 2.44 14.19
C LEU A 202 -8.27 2.02 15.67
N ALA A 203 -9.37 1.68 16.35
CA ALA A 203 -9.38 1.22 17.74
C ALA A 203 -8.64 -0.11 17.97
N LYS A 204 -8.38 -0.88 16.91
CA LYS A 204 -7.67 -2.17 16.94
C LYS A 204 -6.23 -2.08 16.44
N ILE A 205 -5.74 -0.89 16.06
CA ILE A 205 -4.37 -0.69 15.59
C ILE A 205 -3.46 -0.40 16.80
N ASP A 206 -2.42 -1.22 16.97
CA ASP A 206 -1.39 -1.00 17.98
C ASP A 206 -0.33 0.02 17.50
N PHE A 207 -0.37 1.21 18.08
CA PHE A 207 0.57 2.32 17.81
C PHE A 207 1.80 2.33 18.73
N THR A 208 2.07 1.25 19.47
CA THR A 208 3.25 1.15 20.32
C THR A 208 4.53 1.26 19.48
N SER A 209 5.48 2.09 19.94
CA SER A 209 6.69 2.36 19.17
C SER A 209 7.56 1.10 18.99
N PRO A 210 8.26 0.93 17.87
CA PRO A 210 9.17 -0.20 17.66
C PRO A 210 10.22 -0.36 18.76
N ALA A 211 10.77 0.75 19.27
CA ALA A 211 11.74 0.73 20.36
C ALA A 211 11.14 0.19 21.67
N THR A 212 9.90 0.55 21.98
CA THR A 212 9.17 -0.01 23.13
C THR A 212 8.90 -1.49 22.92
N LYS A 213 8.45 -1.89 21.72
CA LYS A 213 8.22 -3.30 21.38
C LYS A 213 9.49 -4.14 21.50
N TYR A 214 10.63 -3.64 21.00
CA TYR A 214 11.93 -4.30 21.11
C TYR A 214 12.37 -4.47 22.58
N LYS A 215 12.26 -3.40 23.40
CA LYS A 215 12.56 -3.49 24.84
C LYS A 215 11.65 -4.48 25.58
N ASN A 216 10.38 -4.54 25.22
CA ASN A 216 9.43 -5.47 25.82
C ASN A 216 9.71 -6.91 25.38
N PHE A 217 10.12 -7.11 24.13
CA PHE A 217 10.56 -8.40 23.59
C PHE A 217 11.77 -8.93 24.38
N ASP A 218 12.73 -8.06 24.70
CA ASP A 218 13.88 -8.41 25.53
C ASP A 218 13.54 -8.73 26.99
N LYS A 219 12.45 -8.13 27.52
CA LYS A 219 12.03 -8.21 28.93
C LYS A 219 10.95 -9.25 29.24
N GLN A 220 10.40 -9.95 28.24
CA GLN A 220 9.42 -11.04 28.41
C GLN A 220 8.17 -10.73 29.26
N GLU A 221 7.72 -9.48 29.39
CA GLU A 221 6.44 -9.20 30.08
C GLU A 221 5.25 -9.46 29.15
N LEU A 222 4.65 -10.65 29.25
CA LEU A 222 3.38 -11.04 28.62
C LEU A 222 2.14 -10.60 29.44
N HIS A 223 2.25 -9.59 30.29
CA HIS A 223 1.09 -9.00 30.95
C HIS A 223 0.45 -7.92 30.08
N PRO A 224 -0.88 -7.89 29.92
CA PRO A 224 -1.54 -6.70 29.40
C PRO A 224 -1.31 -5.58 30.40
N SER A 225 -0.47 -4.61 30.01
CA SER A 225 -0.30 -3.31 30.63
C SER A 225 0.26 -3.29 32.06
N SER A 226 1.54 -2.92 32.19
CA SER A 226 1.88 -1.89 33.19
C SER A 226 2.97 -0.95 32.67
N CYS A 227 2.62 0.34 32.66
CA CYS A 227 3.50 1.49 32.60
C CYS A 227 4.61 1.50 31.53
N ALA A 228 4.20 1.83 30.30
CA ALA A 228 4.93 2.87 29.59
C ALA A 228 5.09 4.04 30.57
N THR A 229 6.32 4.49 30.85
CA THR A 229 6.55 5.74 31.56
C THR A 229 5.59 6.77 30.97
N PRO A 230 4.75 7.44 31.79
CA PRO A 230 3.72 8.30 31.26
C PRO A 230 4.42 9.41 30.50
N ARG A 231 4.44 9.28 29.16
CA ARG A 231 4.61 10.39 28.24
C ARG A 231 3.63 11.41 28.79
N THR A 232 4.15 12.49 29.39
CA THR A 232 3.42 13.46 30.21
C THR A 232 2.01 13.50 29.72
N LYS A 233 1.04 12.94 30.47
CA LYS A 233 -0.36 12.84 30.02
C LYS A 233 -0.69 14.24 29.53
N LYS A 234 -0.70 14.46 28.21
CA LYS A 234 -1.08 15.75 27.67
C LYS A 234 -2.47 15.91 28.20
N GLN A 235 -2.64 16.91 29.07
CA GLN A 235 -3.89 17.18 29.75
C GLN A 235 -4.97 17.10 28.67
N LEU A 236 -5.92 16.17 28.83
CA LEU A 236 -7.01 16.04 27.88
C LEU A 236 -7.65 17.43 27.82
N VAL A 237 -7.58 18.04 26.64
CA VAL A 237 -8.20 19.35 26.39
C VAL A 237 -9.67 19.20 26.73
N SER A 238 -10.19 20.10 27.57
CA SER A 238 -11.60 20.03 27.97
C SER A 238 -12.50 20.08 26.74
N MET A 239 -13.68 19.45 26.84
CA MET A 239 -14.67 19.47 25.75
C MET A 239 -15.03 20.92 25.36
N GLU A 240 -15.08 21.82 26.34
CA GLU A 240 -15.30 23.25 26.16
C GLU A 240 -14.17 23.93 25.38
N ALA A 241 -12.91 23.67 25.74
CA ALA A 241 -11.77 24.23 25.01
C ALA A 241 -11.70 23.72 23.57
N ARG A 242 -12.08 22.45 23.34
CA ARG A 242 -12.21 21.89 21.99
C ARG A 242 -13.31 22.57 21.19
N GLN A 243 -14.47 22.80 21.81
CA GLN A 243 -15.60 23.46 21.18
C GLN A 243 -15.26 24.90 20.79
N LYS A 244 -14.64 25.66 21.72
CA LYS A 244 -14.17 27.03 21.48
C LYS A 244 -13.16 27.11 20.33
N PHE A 245 -12.26 26.13 20.22
CA PHE A 245 -11.31 26.05 19.11
C PHE A 245 -12.03 25.83 17.76
N LEU A 246 -13.01 24.92 17.72
CA LEU A 246 -13.79 24.65 16.51
C LEU A 246 -14.63 25.86 16.08
N GLU A 247 -15.22 26.58 17.03
CA GLU A 247 -15.94 27.83 16.76
C GLU A 247 -15.00 28.91 16.23
N THR A 248 -13.80 29.03 16.80
CA THR A 248 -12.77 29.97 16.31
C THR A 248 -12.39 29.64 14.86
N LEU A 249 -12.25 28.36 14.53
CA LEU A 249 -11.99 27.91 13.16
C LEU A 249 -13.17 28.18 12.23
N LYS A 250 -14.41 27.91 12.65
CA LYS A 250 -15.63 28.21 11.85
C LYS A 250 -15.71 29.71 11.54
N ASN A 251 -15.46 30.55 12.55
CA ASN A 251 -15.54 32.01 12.44
C ASN A 251 -14.34 32.65 11.71
N SER A 252 -13.29 31.88 11.39
CA SER A 252 -12.15 32.38 10.61
C SER A 252 -12.48 32.66 9.14
N GLY A 253 -13.62 32.16 8.64
CA GLY A 253 -14.02 32.26 7.24
C GLY A 253 -13.31 31.27 6.30
N ILE A 254 -12.34 30.50 6.81
CA ILE A 254 -11.61 29.50 6.02
C ILE A 254 -12.37 28.17 6.02
N LYS A 255 -12.79 27.70 4.84
CA LYS A 255 -13.48 26.42 4.65
C LYS A 255 -12.52 25.23 4.77
N SER A 256 -12.12 24.89 5.99
CA SER A 256 -11.33 23.68 6.26
C SER A 256 -12.16 22.41 6.03
N ALA A 257 -11.62 21.46 5.25
CA ALA A 257 -12.28 20.17 4.99
C ALA A 257 -12.61 19.39 6.28
N SER A 258 -11.82 19.54 7.34
CA SER A 258 -12.06 18.87 8.62
C SER A 258 -13.38 19.30 9.28
N LEU A 259 -13.84 20.55 9.09
CA LEU A 259 -15.09 21.06 9.67
C LEU A 259 -16.33 20.44 9.02
N SER A 260 -16.22 19.96 7.77
CA SER A 260 -17.31 19.27 7.07
C SER A 260 -17.73 17.95 7.74
N LEU A 261 -16.84 17.36 8.54
CA LEU A 261 -17.08 16.10 9.25
C LEU A 261 -17.58 16.31 10.68
N ILE A 262 -17.64 17.56 11.15
CA ILE A 262 -17.97 17.88 12.55
C ILE A 262 -19.41 18.39 12.62
N PRO A 263 -20.31 17.70 13.35
CA PRO A 263 -21.68 18.17 13.56
C PRO A 263 -21.71 19.59 14.15
N GLY A 264 -22.54 20.47 13.57
CA GLY A 264 -22.67 21.89 13.96
C GLY A 264 -21.68 22.85 13.28
N CYS A 265 -20.60 22.32 12.68
CA CYS A 265 -19.67 23.12 11.85
C CYS A 265 -19.83 22.85 10.35
N ASN A 266 -20.56 21.79 9.99
CA ASN A 266 -20.71 21.32 8.62
C ASN A 266 -21.84 22.02 7.83
N GLU A 267 -22.64 22.86 8.47
CA GLU A 267 -23.78 23.58 7.88
C GLU A 267 -23.38 24.46 6.69
N ASP A 268 -22.19 25.08 6.74
CA ASP A 268 -21.66 25.96 5.68
C ASP A 268 -21.03 25.18 4.51
N PHE A 269 -20.95 23.85 4.62
CA PHE A 269 -20.38 22.93 3.63
C PHE A 269 -21.47 22.27 2.79
N ILE A 270 -22.38 23.09 2.26
CA ILE A 270 -23.41 22.63 1.32
C ILE A 270 -22.76 22.40 -0.05
N PRO A 271 -22.81 21.18 -0.63
CA PRO A 271 -22.32 20.94 -1.97
C PRO A 271 -23.06 21.83 -2.98
N GLU A 272 -22.35 22.38 -3.97
CA GLU A 272 -22.96 23.22 -5.02
C GLU A 272 -24.11 22.51 -5.77
N GLY A 273 -24.08 21.17 -5.81
CA GLY A 273 -25.13 20.35 -6.41
C GLY A 273 -26.46 20.34 -5.65
N SER A 274 -26.50 20.76 -4.37
CA SER A 274 -27.71 20.73 -3.55
C SER A 274 -28.77 21.73 -3.99
N PHE A 275 -28.37 22.80 -4.67
CA PHE A 275 -29.28 23.83 -5.18
C PHE A 275 -29.75 23.57 -6.61
N LEU A 276 -29.25 22.50 -7.26
CA LEU A 276 -29.67 22.12 -8.60
C LEU A 276 -31.07 21.48 -8.56
N PRO A 277 -31.91 21.69 -9.59
CA PRO A 277 -33.18 21.01 -9.68
C PRO A 277 -32.96 19.50 -9.81
N LYS A 278 -33.88 18.72 -9.24
CA LYS A 278 -33.84 17.26 -9.33
C LYS A 278 -33.84 16.84 -10.80
N PRO A 279 -32.91 15.96 -11.23
CA PRO A 279 -32.89 15.43 -12.59
C PRO A 279 -34.21 14.74 -12.94
N LEU A 280 -34.68 14.84 -14.18
CA LEU A 280 -35.92 14.17 -14.60
C LEU A 280 -35.84 12.64 -14.51
N SER A 281 -34.63 12.09 -14.50
CA SER A 281 -34.41 10.65 -14.25
C SER A 281 -34.89 10.20 -12.87
N THR A 282 -35.06 11.10 -11.90
CA THR A 282 -35.58 10.75 -10.57
C THR A 282 -37.10 10.59 -10.53
N LEU A 283 -37.80 10.90 -11.63
CA LEU A 283 -39.25 10.73 -11.73
C LEU A 283 -39.68 9.27 -11.92
N PHE A 284 -38.73 8.36 -12.16
CA PHE A 284 -39.02 6.94 -12.26
C PHE A 284 -39.51 6.38 -10.91
N SER A 285 -40.71 5.79 -10.92
CA SER A 285 -41.24 4.99 -9.82
C SER A 285 -41.59 3.59 -10.33
N LYS A 286 -41.28 2.56 -9.53
CA LYS A 286 -41.67 1.19 -9.86
C LYS A 286 -43.19 1.01 -9.89
N ASP A 287 -43.91 1.77 -9.07
CA ASP A 287 -45.37 1.69 -8.97
C ASP A 287 -46.06 2.18 -10.25
N HIS A 288 -45.38 3.01 -11.04
CA HIS A 288 -45.88 3.51 -12.32
C HIS A 288 -45.75 2.49 -13.46
N THR A 289 -45.05 1.36 -13.26
CA THR A 289 -44.82 0.36 -14.33
C THR A 289 -46.04 -0.50 -14.64
N SER A 290 -46.98 -0.61 -13.69
CA SER A 290 -48.24 -1.34 -13.84
C SER A 290 -49.42 -0.47 -14.28
N LEU A 291 -49.22 0.85 -14.40
CA LEU A 291 -50.29 1.79 -14.75
C LEU A 291 -50.66 1.71 -16.24
N THR A 292 -51.91 2.03 -16.54
CA THR A 292 -52.36 2.16 -17.93
C THR A 292 -51.78 3.42 -18.57
N ARG A 293 -51.83 3.49 -19.91
CA ARG A 293 -51.36 4.66 -20.66
C ARG A 293 -52.12 5.94 -20.27
N THR A 294 -53.39 5.85 -19.91
CA THR A 294 -54.19 7.01 -19.51
C THR A 294 -53.75 7.53 -18.15
N ASP A 295 -53.56 6.64 -17.18
CA ASP A 295 -53.16 6.99 -15.82
C ASP A 295 -51.75 7.59 -15.79
N ILE A 296 -50.80 7.03 -16.55
CA ILE A 296 -49.44 7.55 -16.61
C ILE A 296 -49.38 8.94 -17.25
N LEU A 297 -50.25 9.23 -18.23
CA LEU A 297 -50.36 10.56 -18.82
C LEU A 297 -50.89 11.58 -17.81
N GLN A 298 -51.84 11.18 -16.95
CA GLN A 298 -52.34 12.04 -15.88
C GLN A 298 -51.24 12.34 -14.84
N VAL A 299 -50.47 11.33 -14.43
CA VAL A 299 -49.29 11.52 -13.56
C VAL A 299 -48.27 12.45 -14.22
N ALA A 300 -47.97 12.26 -15.50
CA ALA A 300 -47.06 13.12 -16.24
C ALA A 300 -47.54 14.57 -16.30
N TRP A 301 -48.85 14.79 -16.48
CA TRP A 301 -49.45 16.12 -16.50
C TRP A 301 -49.37 16.81 -15.13
N GLN A 302 -49.60 16.06 -14.05
CA GLN A 302 -49.41 16.57 -12.68
C GLN A 302 -47.95 16.95 -12.42
N VAL A 303 -46.99 16.12 -12.84
CA VAL A 303 -45.56 16.44 -12.74
C VAL A 303 -45.22 17.69 -13.54
N TYR A 304 -45.73 17.82 -14.77
CA TYR A 304 -45.51 18.99 -15.61
C TYR A 304 -45.98 20.28 -14.93
N ASN A 305 -47.19 20.30 -14.36
CA ASN A 305 -47.75 21.49 -13.71
C ASN A 305 -47.07 21.84 -12.38
N THR A 306 -46.51 20.85 -11.68
CA THR A 306 -45.81 21.06 -10.41
C THR A 306 -44.33 21.37 -10.59
N THR A 307 -43.76 21.05 -11.76
CA THR A 307 -42.36 21.31 -12.05
C THR A 307 -42.17 22.77 -12.43
N CYS A 308 -41.60 23.55 -11.49
CA CYS A 308 -41.13 24.90 -11.74
C CYS A 308 -39.60 24.93 -11.59
N ILE A 309 -38.89 25.48 -12.58
CA ILE A 309 -37.44 25.69 -12.53
C ILE A 309 -37.22 27.20 -12.43
N SER A 310 -36.59 27.65 -11.35
CA SER A 310 -36.32 29.08 -11.14
C SER A 310 -35.17 29.57 -12.02
N GLN A 311 -35.10 30.88 -12.29
CA GLN A 311 -33.98 31.46 -13.04
C GLN A 311 -32.63 31.19 -12.34
N GLN A 312 -32.59 31.24 -11.01
CA GLN A 312 -31.39 30.89 -10.24
C GLN A 312 -30.93 29.45 -10.51
N GLN A 313 -31.86 28.50 -10.61
CA GLN A 313 -31.55 27.12 -10.95
C GLN A 313 -31.04 27.00 -12.38
N VAL A 314 -31.60 27.76 -13.33
CA VAL A 314 -31.12 27.80 -14.73
C VAL A 314 -29.67 28.29 -14.77
N ASP A 315 -29.36 29.39 -14.09
CA ASP A 315 -28.01 29.98 -14.06
C ASP A 315 -27.00 29.02 -13.39
N LEU A 316 -27.41 28.34 -12.31
CA LEU A 316 -26.59 27.32 -11.65
C LEU A 316 -26.35 26.10 -12.54
N ILE A 317 -27.35 25.64 -13.30
CA ILE A 317 -27.19 24.55 -14.27
C ILE A 317 -26.19 24.98 -15.35
N GLU A 318 -26.32 26.18 -15.92
CA GLU A 318 -25.38 26.70 -16.91
C GLU A 318 -23.95 26.68 -16.34
N LYS A 319 -23.74 27.33 -15.19
CA LYS A 319 -22.42 27.48 -14.55
C LYS A 319 -21.78 26.12 -14.24
N SER A 320 -22.54 25.19 -13.65
CA SER A 320 -22.06 23.84 -13.27
C SER A 320 -21.88 22.90 -14.47
N SER A 321 -22.43 23.26 -15.64
CA SER A 321 -22.40 22.44 -16.85
C SER A 321 -21.54 23.02 -17.99
N ARG A 322 -20.81 24.13 -17.76
CA ARG A 322 -19.87 24.76 -18.72
C ARG A 322 -18.79 23.83 -19.29
N LYS A 323 -18.39 22.79 -18.54
CA LYS A 323 -17.45 21.76 -19.01
C LYS A 323 -18.10 20.75 -19.99
N GLN A 324 -19.38 20.95 -20.32
CA GLN A 324 -20.16 20.18 -21.28
C GLN A 324 -20.04 18.67 -21.05
N THR A 325 -19.61 17.90 -22.05
CA THR A 325 -19.48 16.43 -22.01
C THR A 325 -18.55 15.91 -20.92
N LYS A 326 -17.65 16.74 -20.39
CA LYS A 326 -16.75 16.41 -19.26
C LYS A 326 -17.41 16.62 -17.90
N SER A 327 -18.59 17.24 -17.83
CA SER A 327 -19.35 17.44 -16.58
C SER A 327 -20.39 16.34 -16.40
N ARG A 328 -20.36 15.67 -15.26
CA ARG A 328 -21.41 14.72 -14.87
C ARG A 328 -22.77 15.40 -14.71
N ILE A 329 -22.79 16.63 -14.20
CA ILE A 329 -24.03 17.41 -14.00
C ILE A 329 -24.69 17.71 -15.35
N TRP A 330 -23.90 18.01 -16.39
CA TRP A 330 -24.41 18.25 -17.74
C TRP A 330 -25.19 17.03 -18.27
N TRP A 331 -24.68 15.81 -18.06
CA TRP A 331 -25.38 14.58 -18.45
C TRP A 331 -26.65 14.34 -17.63
N GLN A 332 -26.58 14.52 -16.31
CA GLN A 332 -27.72 14.33 -15.41
C GLN A 332 -28.86 15.29 -15.75
N GLN A 333 -28.57 16.56 -16.00
CA GLN A 333 -29.59 17.56 -16.32
C GLN A 333 -30.17 17.41 -17.72
N ARG A 334 -29.43 16.79 -18.67
CA ARG A 334 -29.92 16.51 -20.03
C ARG A 334 -30.81 15.28 -20.13
N ALA A 335 -30.61 14.30 -19.25
CA ALA A 335 -31.41 13.08 -19.24
C ALA A 335 -32.91 13.42 -19.09
N GLY A 336 -33.71 12.97 -20.05
CA GLY A 336 -35.15 13.22 -20.12
C GLY A 336 -35.57 14.54 -20.77
N ARG A 337 -34.63 15.41 -21.17
CA ARG A 337 -34.95 16.70 -21.84
C ARG A 337 -34.79 16.60 -23.35
N VAL A 338 -35.71 17.23 -24.08
CA VAL A 338 -35.57 17.41 -25.53
C VAL A 338 -34.51 18.48 -25.79
N THR A 339 -33.36 18.07 -26.32
CA THR A 339 -32.24 18.97 -26.63
C THR A 339 -32.27 19.38 -28.10
N ALA A 340 -31.58 20.47 -28.45
CA ALA A 340 -31.53 20.98 -29.83
C ALA A 340 -31.14 19.90 -30.86
N SER A 341 -30.14 19.06 -30.54
CA SER A 341 -29.69 17.96 -31.41
C SER A 341 -30.73 16.84 -31.60
N MET A 342 -31.73 16.76 -30.72
CA MET A 342 -32.80 15.76 -30.76
C MET A 342 -34.13 16.31 -31.28
N LEU A 343 -34.30 17.63 -31.31
CA LEU A 343 -35.56 18.31 -31.61
C LEU A 343 -36.16 17.85 -32.95
N LYS A 344 -35.36 17.81 -34.03
CA LYS A 344 -35.82 17.33 -35.35
C LYS A 344 -36.40 15.91 -35.27
N LYS A 345 -35.70 14.99 -34.60
CA LYS A 345 -36.15 13.59 -34.48
C LYS A 345 -37.46 13.48 -33.69
N VAL A 346 -37.60 14.29 -32.64
CA VAL A 346 -38.82 14.34 -31.82
C VAL A 346 -40.00 14.88 -32.63
N LEU A 347 -39.82 15.94 -33.41
CA LEU A 347 -40.89 16.53 -34.23
C LEU A 347 -41.36 15.63 -35.38
N HIS A 348 -40.51 14.75 -35.89
CA HIS A 348 -40.83 13.81 -36.97
C HIS A 348 -41.27 12.42 -36.48
N THR A 349 -41.50 12.25 -35.19
CA THR A 349 -41.97 10.98 -34.60
C THR A 349 -43.40 11.15 -34.10
N SER A 350 -44.23 10.11 -34.26
CA SER A 350 -45.59 10.13 -33.71
C SER A 350 -45.58 10.23 -32.17
N PRO A 351 -46.26 11.22 -31.57
CA PRO A 351 -46.40 11.30 -30.11
C PRO A 351 -47.18 10.13 -29.51
N THR A 352 -48.08 9.51 -30.29
CA THR A 352 -48.87 8.36 -29.83
C THR A 352 -48.05 7.07 -29.85
N ASN A 353 -47.08 6.95 -30.76
CA ASN A 353 -46.22 5.78 -30.88
C ASN A 353 -44.75 6.15 -31.15
N PRO A 354 -44.03 6.68 -30.16
CA PRO A 354 -42.64 7.09 -30.33
C PRO A 354 -41.69 5.90 -30.47
N ALA A 355 -40.69 6.03 -31.35
CA ALA A 355 -39.67 5.01 -31.53
C ALA A 355 -38.90 4.75 -30.22
N PRO A 356 -38.76 3.49 -29.76
CA PRO A 356 -38.06 3.19 -28.49
C PRO A 356 -36.60 3.66 -28.46
N SER A 357 -35.92 3.67 -29.61
CA SER A 357 -34.56 4.18 -29.76
C SER A 357 -34.47 5.69 -29.50
N LEU A 358 -35.49 6.45 -29.91
CA LEU A 358 -35.58 7.88 -29.66
C LEU A 358 -35.80 8.15 -28.16
N ILE A 359 -36.70 7.42 -27.52
CA ILE A 359 -36.96 7.54 -26.08
C ILE A 359 -35.67 7.23 -25.30
N ARG A 360 -34.96 6.15 -25.68
CA ARG A 360 -33.69 5.79 -25.06
C ARG A 360 -32.64 6.90 -25.23
N ALA A 361 -32.56 7.51 -26.41
CA ALA A 361 -31.61 8.61 -26.67
C ALA A 361 -31.91 9.88 -25.84
N VAL A 362 -33.19 10.17 -25.55
CA VAL A 362 -33.59 11.30 -24.72
C VAL A 362 -33.36 11.00 -23.23
N CYS A 363 -33.75 9.82 -22.76
CA CYS A 363 -33.65 9.45 -21.34
C CYS A 363 -32.23 9.07 -20.90
N TYR A 364 -31.43 8.47 -21.81
CA TYR A 364 -30.09 7.94 -21.53
C TYR A 364 -29.06 8.47 -22.54
N PRO A 365 -28.83 9.80 -22.59
CA PRO A 365 -28.00 10.42 -23.63
C PRO A 365 -26.53 9.98 -23.57
N GLN A 366 -26.05 9.50 -22.43
CA GLN A 366 -24.68 9.02 -22.23
C GLN A 366 -24.43 7.67 -22.93
N ASP A 367 -25.47 6.83 -23.03
CA ASP A 367 -25.39 5.49 -23.61
C ASP A 367 -25.50 5.52 -25.14
N VAL A 368 -26.12 6.57 -25.69
CA VAL A 368 -26.40 6.73 -27.14
C VAL A 368 -25.41 7.70 -27.80
N MET A 369 -24.22 7.86 -27.22
CA MET A 369 -23.18 8.74 -27.76
C MET A 369 -22.69 8.25 -29.13
N PHE A 370 -22.87 9.10 -30.15
CA PHE A 370 -22.35 8.86 -31.49
C PHE A 370 -20.84 9.16 -31.53
N LYS A 371 -20.02 8.15 -31.86
CA LYS A 371 -18.56 8.28 -31.94
C LYS A 371 -18.09 7.74 -33.29
N THR A 372 -17.69 8.65 -34.18
CA THR A 372 -16.98 8.31 -35.43
C THR A 372 -15.62 9.01 -35.45
N PRO A 373 -14.67 8.57 -36.30
CA PRO A 373 -13.40 9.30 -36.49
C PRO A 373 -13.62 10.77 -36.85
N ALA A 374 -14.61 11.07 -37.72
CA ALA A 374 -14.94 12.44 -38.10
C ALA A 374 -15.48 13.27 -36.90
N THR A 375 -16.38 12.70 -36.09
CA THR A 375 -16.90 13.38 -34.90
C THR A 375 -15.80 13.60 -33.86
N ARG A 376 -14.88 12.64 -33.70
CA ARG A 376 -13.73 12.79 -32.80
C ARG A 376 -12.82 13.93 -33.25
N TRP A 377 -12.46 13.96 -34.52
CA TRP A 377 -11.64 15.01 -35.11
C TRP A 377 -12.27 16.40 -34.90
N GLY A 378 -13.58 16.51 -35.13
CA GLY A 378 -14.33 17.75 -34.89
C GLY A 378 -14.29 18.21 -33.43
N CYS A 379 -14.45 17.30 -32.46
CA CYS A 379 -14.36 17.63 -31.03
C CYS A 379 -12.93 18.04 -30.61
N GLU A 380 -11.90 17.49 -31.24
CA GLU A 380 -10.49 17.81 -30.93
C GLU A 380 -10.12 19.20 -31.44
N HIS A 381 -10.59 19.58 -32.64
CA HIS A 381 -10.25 20.84 -33.33
C HIS A 381 -11.29 21.94 -33.13
N GLU A 382 -12.34 21.72 -32.34
CA GLU A 382 -13.38 22.72 -32.06
C GLU A 382 -12.79 24.04 -31.55
N LYS A 383 -11.76 23.97 -30.70
CA LYS A 383 -11.07 25.14 -30.17
C LYS A 383 -10.32 25.93 -31.23
N ASP A 384 -9.79 25.27 -32.25
CA ASP A 384 -9.06 25.91 -33.34
C ASP A 384 -10.04 26.65 -34.24
N ALA A 385 -11.21 26.05 -34.51
CA ALA A 385 -12.29 26.69 -35.24
C ALA A 385 -12.83 27.93 -34.51
N VAL A 386 -13.04 27.86 -33.18
CA VAL A 386 -13.49 29.01 -32.39
C VAL A 386 -12.47 30.15 -32.43
N LYS A 387 -11.17 29.84 -32.33
CA LYS A 387 -10.10 30.85 -32.44
C LYS A 387 -9.98 31.49 -33.82
N ALA A 388 -10.39 30.80 -34.88
CA ALA A 388 -10.38 31.36 -36.23
C ALA A 388 -11.63 32.21 -36.52
N TYR A 389 -12.71 32.00 -35.76
CA TYR A 389 -13.98 32.72 -35.91
C TYR A 389 -14.03 34.03 -35.12
N ILE A 390 -13.42 34.05 -33.93
CA ILE A 390 -13.23 35.23 -33.07
C ILE A 390 -12.00 35.98 -33.55
#